data_AF-A0A7L7IX33-F1
#
_entry.id   AF-A0A7L7IX33-F1
#
_cell.length_a   1.000
_cell.length_b   1.000
_cell.length_c   1.000
_cell.angle_alpha   90.00
_cell.angle_beta   90.00
_cell.angle_gamma   90.00
#
_symmetry.space_group_name_H-M   'P 1'
#
loop_
_entity.id
_entity.type
_entity.pdbx_description
1 polymer ?
#
loop_
_entity_poly.entity_id
_entity_poly.type
_entity_poly.pdbx_seq_one_letter_code
_entity_poly.pdbx_strand_id
1 'polypeptide(L)' 'MASRSSWATTRCIAVLTFRPQGLSQRKIANALNHLGITTPHGGTWRLSQVHGIISRLEENVKEETQFKMLSVALNEFFT' A
#
# COMPACT_ATOMS: atom_id res chain seq x y z
N MET A 1 12.89 19.93 -9.54
CA MET A 1 12.30 18.63 -9.93
C MET A 1 11.90 17.89 -8.65
N ALA A 2 10.64 18.03 -8.21
CA ALA A 2 10.16 17.32 -7.03
C ALA A 2 10.02 15.83 -7.37
N SER A 3 10.78 15.01 -6.65
CA SER A 3 10.92 13.56 -6.88
C SER A 3 9.55 12.86 -6.89
N ARG A 4 9.37 11.92 -7.82
CA ARG A 4 8.14 11.10 -8.01
C ARG A 4 7.68 10.35 -6.74
N SER A 5 8.50 10.34 -5.68
CA SER A 5 8.38 9.46 -4.52
C SER A 5 7.74 10.07 -3.27
N SER A 6 7.86 11.38 -2.95
CA SER A 6 7.41 11.83 -1.61
C SER A 6 5.88 11.80 -1.43
N TRP A 7 5.13 12.05 -2.51
CA TRP A 7 3.66 12.08 -2.46
C TRP A 7 3.02 10.67 -2.48
N ALA A 8 3.67 9.70 -3.12
CA ALA A 8 3.22 8.31 -3.11
C ALA A 8 3.39 7.68 -1.72
N THR A 9 4.50 7.99 -1.05
CA THR A 9 4.85 7.46 0.28
C THR A 9 3.83 7.81 1.35
N THR A 10 3.43 9.08 1.48
CA THR A 10 2.47 9.51 2.51
C THR A 10 1.12 8.79 2.41
N ARG A 11 0.66 8.53 1.18
CA ARG A 11 -0.63 7.85 0.94
C ARG A 11 -0.55 6.36 1.26
N CYS A 12 0.54 5.70 0.85
CA CYS A 12 0.77 4.30 1.19
C CYS A 12 0.89 4.13 2.71
N ILE A 13 1.61 5.01 3.40
CA ILE A 13 1.69 5.03 4.86
C ILE A 13 0.30 5.16 5.47
N ALA A 14 -0.50 6.15 5.05
CA ALA A 14 -1.84 6.34 5.60
C ALA A 14 -2.75 5.12 5.40
N VAL A 15 -2.75 4.51 4.20
CA VAL A 15 -3.50 3.28 3.93
C VAL A 15 -3.02 2.12 4.80
N LEU A 16 -1.70 1.95 4.95
CA LEU A 16 -1.10 0.92 5.82
C LEU A 16 -1.37 1.18 7.31
N THR A 17 -1.59 2.43 7.73
CA THR A 17 -1.98 2.74 9.11
C THR A 17 -3.44 2.37 9.39
N PHE A 18 -4.34 2.57 8.42
CA PHE A 18 -5.78 2.31 8.62
C PHE A 18 -6.18 0.85 8.41
N ARG A 19 -5.45 0.11 7.57
CA ARG A 19 -5.74 -1.29 7.25
C ARG A 19 -5.71 -2.23 8.47
N PRO A 20 -4.70 -2.19 9.35
CA PRO A 20 -4.65 -3.01 10.57
C PRO A 20 -5.78 -2.71 11.55
N GLN A 21 -6.41 -1.54 11.46
CA GLN A 21 -7.52 -1.14 12.33
C GLN A 21 -8.86 -1.80 11.92
N GLY A 22 -8.86 -2.73 10.96
CA GLY A 22 -10.06 -3.42 10.48
C GLY A 22 -11.02 -2.51 9.72
N LEU A 23 -10.57 -1.33 9.29
CA LEU A 23 -11.39 -0.39 8.55
C LEU A 23 -11.70 -0.96 7.16
N SER A 24 -12.99 -0.98 6.81
CA SER A 24 -13.38 -1.29 5.43
C SER A 24 -12.78 -0.26 4.48
N GLN A 25 -12.51 -0.63 3.24
CA GLN A 25 -11.88 0.26 2.25
C GLN A 25 -12.68 1.56 2.04
N ARG A 26 -14.00 1.52 2.20
CA ARG A 26 -14.86 2.71 2.21
C ARG A 26 -14.59 3.63 3.39
N LYS A 27 -14.39 3.08 4.59
CA LYS A 27 -14.01 3.86 5.77
C LYS A 27 -12.61 4.45 5.62
N ILE A 28 -11.68 3.72 5.01
CA ILE A 28 -10.34 4.25 4.68
C ILE A 28 -10.44 5.46 3.73
N ALA A 29 -11.22 5.35 2.65
CA ALA A 29 -11.44 6.48 1.73
C ALA A 29 -12.01 7.70 2.46
N ASN A 30 -13.01 7.49 3.32
CA ASN A 30 -13.60 8.58 4.12
C ASN A 30 -12.59 9.20 5.08
N ALA A 31 -11.76 8.39 5.76
CA ALA A 31 -10.73 8.88 6.66
C ALA A 31 -9.68 9.73 5.91
N LEU A 32 -9.21 9.26 4.74
CA LEU A 32 -8.28 10.01 3.90
C LEU A 32 -8.87 11.37 3.47
N ASN A 33 -10.14 11.38 3.05
CA ASN A 33 -10.84 12.61 2.67
C ASN A 33 -11.03 13.56 3.86
N HIS A 34 -11.40 13.02 5.03
CA HIS A 34 -11.59 13.80 6.25
C HIS A 34 -10.28 14.45 6.72
N LEU A 35 -9.16 13.75 6.54
CA LEU A 35 -7.82 14.26 6.86
C LEU A 35 -7.25 15.20 5.79
N GLY A 36 -8.00 15.51 4.73
CA GLY A 36 -7.55 16.38 3.65
C GLY A 36 -6.46 15.78 2.77
N ILE A 37 -6.22 14.46 2.85
CA ILE A 37 -5.23 13.78 2.02
C ILE A 37 -5.83 13.60 0.63
N THR A 38 -5.35 14.35 -0.36
CA THR A 38 -5.86 14.24 -1.72
C THR A 38 -5.25 13.06 -2.49
N THR A 39 -5.99 12.58 -3.48
CA THR A 39 -5.49 11.60 -4.47
C THR A 39 -4.30 12.17 -5.27
N PRO A 40 -3.56 11.33 -6.02
CA PRO A 40 -2.44 11.79 -6.86
C PRO A 40 -2.78 12.92 -7.84
N HIS A 41 -4.03 13.00 -8.29
CA HIS A 41 -4.51 14.02 -9.21
C HIS A 41 -5.28 15.16 -8.51
N GLY A 42 -5.21 15.25 -7.18
CA GLY A 42 -5.80 16.36 -6.42
C GLY A 42 -7.30 16.21 -6.10
N GLY A 43 -7.92 15.07 -6.41
CA GLY A 43 -9.34 14.80 -6.10
C GLY A 43 -9.57 14.02 -4.79
N THR A 44 -10.83 13.75 -4.48
CA THR A 44 -11.24 12.91 -3.34
C THR A 44 -11.03 11.43 -3.60
N TRP A 45 -10.79 10.68 -2.53
CA TRP A 45 -10.66 9.24 -2.53
C TRP A 45 -12.00 8.55 -2.74
N ARG A 46 -12.00 7.61 -3.67
CA ARG A 46 -13.05 6.61 -3.89
C ARG A 46 -12.56 5.23 -3.45
N LEU A 47 -13.51 4.34 -3.16
CA LEU A 47 -13.22 2.95 -2.79
C LEU A 47 -12.31 2.25 -3.81
N SER A 48 -12.58 2.41 -5.11
CA SER A 48 -11.79 1.78 -6.17
C SER A 48 -10.32 2.20 -6.17
N GLN A 49 -10.03 3.45 -5.80
CA GLN A 49 -8.66 3.95 -5.70
C GLN A 49 -7.94 3.38 -4.47
N VAL A 50 -8.66 3.28 -3.34
CA VAL A 50 -8.15 2.62 -2.13
C VAL A 50 -7.86 1.15 -2.41
N HIS A 51 -8.78 0.45 -3.09
CA HIS A 51 -8.59 -0.93 -3.52
C HIS A 51 -7.33 -1.09 -4.37
N GLY A 52 -7.15 -0.25 -5.41
CA GLY A 52 -6.00 -0.36 -6.31
C GLY A 52 -4.66 -0.17 -5.60
N ILE A 53 -4.57 0.72 -4.61
CA ILE A 53 -3.35 0.89 -3.81
C ILE A 53 -3.09 -0.32 -2.93
N ILE A 54 -4.13 -0.80 -2.26
CA ILE A 54 -4.10 -2.01 -1.43
C ILE A 54 -3.59 -3.21 -2.22
N SER A 55 -4.14 -3.46 -3.42
CA SER A 55 -3.77 -4.61 -4.23
C SER A 55 -2.31 -4.53 -4.66
N ARG A 56 -1.86 -3.35 -5.09
CA ARG A 56 -0.44 -3.11 -5.41
C ARG A 56 0.47 -3.33 -4.21
N LEU A 57 0.09 -2.85 -3.03
CA LEU A 57 0.87 -3.06 -1.82
C LEU A 57 0.96 -4.55 -1.46
N GLU A 58 -0.13 -5.30 -1.60
CA GLU A 58 -0.14 -6.75 -1.36
C GLU A 58 0.69 -7.52 -2.39
N GLU A 59 0.66 -7.14 -3.67
CA GLU A 59 1.51 -7.72 -4.72
C GLU A 59 2.99 -7.55 -4.41
N ASN A 60 3.42 -6.35 -4.01
CA ASN A 60 4.81 -6.09 -3.62
C ASN A 60 5.26 -6.93 -2.41
N VAL A 61 4.38 -7.13 -1.42
CA VAL A 61 4.68 -7.97 -0.26
C VAL A 61 4.80 -9.45 -0.66
N LYS A 62 3.97 -9.94 -1.58
CA LYS A 62 4.04 -11.32 -2.07
C LYS A 62 5.32 -11.60 -2.83
N GLU A 63 5.76 -10.69 -3.69
CA GLU A 63 7.05 -10.81 -4.38
C GLU A 63 8.21 -10.89 -3.37
N GLU A 64 8.26 -9.98 -2.40
CA GLU A 64 9.32 -9.99 -1.38
C GLU A 64 9.30 -11.26 -0.53
N THR A 65 8.11 -11.73 -0.15
CA THR A 65 7.94 -12.98 0.62
C THR A 65 8.36 -14.19 -0.21
N GLN A 66 8.00 -14.24 -1.49
CA GLN A 66 8.38 -15.31 -2.41
C GLN A 66 9.88 -15.36 -2.63
N PHE A 67 10.54 -14.21 -2.84
CA PHE A 67 12.00 -14.14 -2.95
C PHE A 67 12.70 -14.61 -1.67
N LYS A 68 12.21 -14.21 -0.48
CA LYS A 68 12.74 -14.68 0.80
C LYS A 68 12.56 -16.18 0.99
N MET A 69 11.37 -16.71 0.71
CA MET A 69 11.09 -18.15 0.80
C MET A 69 11.97 -18.97 -0.15
N LEU A 70 12.16 -18.51 -1.39
CA LEU A 70 13.04 -19.17 -2.35
C LEU A 70 14.51 -19.10 -1.93
N SER A 71 14.97 -17.98 -1.37
CA SER A 71 16.33 -17.85 -0.86
C SER A 71 16.62 -18.80 0.30
N VAL A 72 15.67 -18.98 1.22
CA VAL A 72 15.79 -19.92 2.35
C VAL A 72 15.83 -21.35 1.83
N ALA A 73 14.89 -21.72 0.95
CA ALA A 73 14.82 -23.06 0.36
C ALA A 73 16.11 -23.41 -0.40
N LEU A 74 16.65 -22.50 -1.22
CA LEU A 74 17.92 -22.73 -1.92
C LEU A 74 19.09 -22.90 -0.95
N ASN A 75 19.15 -22.14 0.14
CA ASN A 75 20.23 -22.28 1.13
C ASN A 75 20.21 -23.64 1.84
N GLU A 76 19.02 -24.22 2.06
CA GLU A 76 18.85 -25.57 2.59
C GLU A 76 19.22 -26.69 1.59
N PHE A 77 19.14 -26.42 0.28
CA PHE A 77 19.55 -27.36 -0.77
C PHE A 77 21.05 -27.36 -1.08
N PHE A 78 21.76 -26.27 -0.76
CA PHE A 78 23.20 -26.11 -1.02
C PHE A 78 24.09 -26.29 0.24
N THR A 79 23.50 -26.71 1.37
CA THR A 79 24.23 -27.07 2.61
C THR A 79 24.16 -28.58 2.82
#